data_AF-A0A6B3D5P2-F1
#
_entry.id   AF-A0A6B3D5P2-F1
#
_cell.length_a   1.000
_cell.length_b   1.000
_cell.length_c   1.000
_cell.angle_alpha   90.00
_cell.angle_beta   90.00
_cell.angle_gamma   90.00
#
_symmetry.space_group_name_H-M   'P 1'
#
loop_
_entity.id
_entity.type
_entity.pdbx_description
1 polymer ?
#
loop_
_entity_poly.entity_id
_entity_poly.type
_entity_poly.pdbx_seq_one_letter_code
_entity_poly.pdbx_strand_id
1 'polypeptide(L)' 'PTGLVGREGELAELAAFLDTAGTDGAVLLLTGDPGVGKTALLDATAELAVAKGVRVVRGSGVEYETDISFAGLHQLVGS' A
#
# COMPACT_ATOMS: atom_id res chain seq x y z
N PRO A 1 10.74 -13.47 1.56
CA PRO A 1 11.38 -12.20 1.13
C PRO A 1 12.27 -12.40 -0.10
N THR A 2 11.81 -11.99 -1.28
CA THR A 2 12.71 -11.49 -2.32
C THR A 2 13.14 -10.10 -1.86
N GLY A 3 14.35 -9.99 -1.31
CA GLY A 3 14.84 -8.75 -0.71
C GLY A 3 14.89 -7.62 -1.72
N LEU A 4 14.17 -6.54 -1.45
CA LEU A 4 14.33 -5.28 -2.19
C LEU A 4 15.69 -4.69 -1.82
N VAL A 5 16.63 -4.71 -2.76
CA VAL A 5 17.99 -4.19 -2.55
C VAL A 5 17.99 -2.67 -2.70
N GLY A 6 18.61 -1.95 -1.77
CA GLY A 6 18.77 -0.50 -1.87
C GLY A 6 17.47 0.27 -1.60
N ARG A 7 16.52 -0.35 -0.88
CA ARG A 7 15.21 0.22 -0.52
C ARG A 7 15.01 0.33 0.99
N GLU A 8 16.10 0.30 1.74
CA GLU A 8 16.06 0.27 3.20
C GLU A 8 15.42 1.55 3.77
N GLY A 9 15.63 2.70 3.10
CA GLY A 9 15.02 3.98 3.48
C GLY A 9 13.50 3.96 3.30
N GLU A 10 13.02 3.58 2.12
CA GLU A 10 11.59 3.52 1.83
C GLU A 10 10.88 2.49 2.72
N LEU A 11 11.51 1.34 2.96
CA LEU A 11 10.95 0.34 3.88
C LEU A 11 10.86 0.84 5.32
N ALA A 12 11.82 1.65 5.77
CA ALA A 12 11.78 2.27 7.09
C ALA A 12 10.64 3.29 7.20
N GLU A 13 10.43 4.13 6.18
CA GLU A 13 9.31 5.07 6.11
C GLU A 13 7.96 4.35 6.11
N LEU A 14 7.83 3.27 5.34
CA LEU A 14 6.62 2.45 5.28
C LEU A 14 6.34 1.75 6.61
N ALA A 15 7.37 1.28 7.32
CA ALA A 15 7.22 0.70 8.65
C ALA A 15 6.72 1.74 9.67
N ALA A 16 7.29 2.94 9.68
CA ALA A 16 6.86 4.04 10.54
C ALA A 16 5.43 4.51 10.23
N PHE A 17 5.06 4.50 8.94
CA PHE A 17 3.68 4.75 8.51
C PHE A 17 2.70 3.74 9.12
N LEU A 18 3.02 2.44 9.09
CA LEU A 18 2.16 1.41 9.67
C LEU A 18 1.99 1.58 11.18
N ASP A 19 3.03 2.02 11.89
CA ASP A 19 2.95 2.30 13.32
C ASP A 19 1.99 3.46 13.61
N THR A 20 2.06 4.53 12.82
CA THR A 20 1.14 5.69 12.94
C THR A 20 -0.29 5.34 12.55
N ALA A 21 -0.46 4.54 11.49
CA ALA A 21 -1.77 4.13 11.00
C ALA A 21 -2.53 3.27 12.04
N GLY A 22 -1.81 2.51 12.87
CA GLY A 22 -2.39 1.68 13.91
C GLY A 22 -2.93 2.45 15.12
N THR A 23 -2.49 3.69 15.35
CA THR A 23 -2.89 4.51 16.50
C THR A 23 -3.86 5.62 16.11
N ASP A 24 -3.50 6.43 15.12
CA ASP A 24 -4.17 7.70 14.81
C ASP A 24 -4.86 7.69 13.44
N GLY A 25 -4.64 6.64 12.65
CA GLY A 25 -5.01 6.58 11.25
C GLY A 25 -4.08 7.45 10.40
N ALA A 26 -3.72 6.96 9.21
CA ALA A 26 -2.81 7.67 8.32
C ALA A 26 -3.08 7.34 6.85
N VAL A 27 -2.67 8.24 5.96
CA VAL A 27 -2.69 8.04 4.50
C VAL A 27 -1.32 8.37 3.95
N LEU A 28 -0.80 7.50 3.08
CA LEU A 28 0.46 7.69 2.37
C LEU A 28 0.25 7.46 0.87
N LEU A 29 0.79 8.36 0.06
CA LEU A 29 0.75 8.27 -1.40
C LEU A 29 2.15 7.93 -1.93
N LEU A 30 2.27 6.81 -2.64
CA LEU A 30 3.51 6.43 -3.33
C LEU A 30 3.47 6.91 -4.78
N THR A 31 4.33 7.86 -5.12
CA THR A 31 4.51 8.39 -6.48
C THR A 31 5.89 8.05 -7.03
N GLY A 32 6.00 7.97 -8.35
CA GLY A 32 7.28 7.74 -9.02
C GLY A 32 7.07 7.23 -10.44
N ASP A 33 8.15 7.09 -11.18
CA ASP A 33 8.10 6.73 -12.60
C ASP A 33 7.55 5.32 -12.84
N PRO A 34 7.04 5.04 -14.05
CA PRO A 34 6.71 3.68 -14.46
C PRO A 34 7.90 2.72 -14.25
N GLY A 35 7.65 1.55 -13.67
CA GLY A 35 8.70 0.54 -13.45
C GLY A 35 9.63 0.77 -12.25
N VAL A 36 9.51 1.87 -11.51
CA VAL A 36 10.42 2.17 -10.35
C VAL A 36 10.26 1.20 -9.16
N GLY A 37 9.23 0.34 -9.17
CA GLY A 37 9.01 -0.66 -8.13
C GLY A 37 7.94 -0.32 -7.07
N LYS A 38 7.04 0.64 -7.36
CA LYS A 38 5.93 1.00 -6.45
C LYS A 38 5.09 -0.20 -6.00
N THR A 39 4.74 -1.09 -6.92
CA THR A 39 4.01 -2.33 -6.59
C THR A 39 4.79 -3.21 -5.63
N ALA A 40 6.11 -3.34 -5.84
CA ALA A 40 6.95 -4.15 -4.96
C ALA A 40 7.08 -3.53 -3.56
N LEU A 41 7.10 -2.20 -3.44
CA LEU A 41 7.04 -1.51 -2.15
C LEU A 41 5.68 -1.71 -1.45
N LEU A 42 4.57 -1.65 -2.19
CA LEU A 42 3.24 -1.96 -1.65
C LEU A 42 3.14 -3.42 -1.18
N ASP A 43 3.73 -4.36 -1.92
CA ASP A 43 3.81 -5.77 -1.55
C ASP A 43 4.59 -5.97 -0.24
N ALA A 44 5.78 -5.38 -0.14
CA ALA A 44 6.58 -5.43 1.09
C ALA A 44 5.84 -4.80 2.28
N THR A 45 5.14 -3.69 2.07
CA THR A 45 4.33 -3.03 3.11
C THR A 45 3.19 -3.92 3.59
N ALA A 46 2.52 -4.61 2.67
CA ALA A 46 1.47 -5.56 3.01
C ALA A 46 2.01 -6.74 3.84
N GLU A 47 3.19 -7.27 3.50
CA GLU A 47 3.85 -8.31 4.29
C GLU A 47 4.18 -7.82 5.71
N LEU A 48 4.73 -6.59 5.83
CA LEU A 48 5.01 -5.97 7.13
C LEU A 48 3.74 -5.74 7.96
N ALA A 49 2.65 -5.31 7.33
CA ALA A 49 1.36 -5.10 7.97
C ALA A 49 0.79 -6.43 8.51
N VAL A 50 0.81 -7.49 7.71
CA VAL A 50 0.37 -8.83 8.12
C VAL A 50 1.21 -9.35 9.29
N ALA A 51 2.54 -9.15 9.25
CA ALA A 51 3.42 -9.53 10.35
C ALA A 51 3.12 -8.78 11.66
N LYS A 52 2.56 -7.55 11.58
CA LYS A 52 2.07 -6.76 12.71
C LYS A 52 0.62 -7.07 13.11
N GLY A 53 -0.03 -8.04 12.47
CA GLY A 53 -1.43 -8.42 12.75
C GLY A 53 -2.47 -7.49 12.14
N VAL A 54 -2.08 -6.62 11.20
CA VAL A 54 -3.00 -5.71 10.49
C VAL A 54 -3.65 -6.43 9.31
N ARG A 55 -4.98 -6.33 9.19
CA ARG A 55 -5.69 -6.84 8.01
C ARG A 55 -5.38 -5.95 6.81
N VAL A 56 -4.85 -6.55 5.75
CA VAL A 56 -4.60 -5.86 4.48
C VAL A 56 -5.77 -6.10 3.54
N VAL A 57 -6.30 -5.02 2.96
CA VAL A 57 -7.25 -5.05 1.86
C VAL A 57 -6.60 -4.38 0.66
N ARG A 58 -6.74 -4.97 -0.53
CA ARG A 58 -6.14 -4.46 -1.77
C ARG A 58 -7.24 -4.08 -2.75
N GLY A 59 -7.01 -2.98 -3.46
CA GLY A 59 -7.81 -2.57 -4.61
C GLY A 59 -6.90 -2.07 -5.72
N SER A 60 -7.41 -2.07 -6.93
CA SER A 60 -6.76 -1.48 -8.10
C SER A 60 -7.73 -0.51 -8.75
N GLY A 61 -7.27 0.70 -9.07
CA GLY A 61 -7.99 1.57 -9.99
C GLY A 61 -7.59 1.23 -11.42
N VAL A 62 -8.54 1.14 -12.33
CA VAL A 62 -8.25 1.14 -13.78
C VAL A 62 -8.74 2.45 -14.39
N GLU A 63 -8.06 2.94 -15.45
CA GLU A 63 -8.42 4.22 -16.07
C GLU A 63 -9.88 4.28 -16.53
N TYR A 64 -10.43 3.13 -16.93
CA TYR A 64 -11.83 2.97 -17.36
C TYR A 64 -12.87 3.12 -16.23
N GLU A 65 -12.46 3.15 -14.96
CA GLU A 65 -13.36 3.31 -13.81
C GLU A 65 -13.55 4.77 -13.37
N THR A 66 -12.97 5.73 -14.11
CA THR A 66 -13.02 7.16 -13.75
C THR A 66 -14.46 7.69 -13.63
N ASP A 67 -15.39 7.14 -14.41
CA ASP A 67 -16.81 7.54 -14.40
C ASP A 67 -17.64 6.86 -13.30
N ILE A 68 -17.07 5.90 -12.57
CA ILE A 68 -17.76 5.16 -11.52
C ILE A 68 -17.39 5.77 -10.16
N SER A 69 -18.33 6.51 -9.60
CA SER A 69 -18.17 7.07 -8.24
C SER A 69 -17.85 5.96 -7.25
N PHE A 70 -16.78 6.16 -6.45
CA PHE A 70 -16.36 5.24 -5.40
C PHE A 70 -15.97 3.82 -5.87
N ALA A 71 -15.57 3.63 -7.13
CA ALA A 71 -15.16 2.32 -7.67
C ALA A 71 -14.13 1.59 -6.76
N GLY A 72 -13.11 2.31 -6.29
CA GLY A 72 -12.12 1.75 -5.36
C GLY A 72 -12.71 1.35 -4.01
N LEU A 73 -13.65 2.12 -3.46
CA LEU A 73 -14.28 1.79 -2.17
C LEU A 73 -15.15 0.53 -2.28
N HIS A 74 -15.82 0.33 -3.41
CA HIS A 74 -16.61 -0.88 -3.65
C HIS A 74 -15.74 -2.15 -3.55
N GLN A 75 -14.50 -2.11 -4.06
CA GLN A 75 -13.56 -3.23 -3.95
C GLN A 75 -13.13 -3.50 -2.49
N LEU A 76 -13.15 -2.48 -1.63
CA LEU A 76 -12.68 -2.58 -0.24
C LEU A 76 -13.78 -2.98 0.75
N VAL A 77 -15.04 -2.65 0.46
CA VAL A 77 -16.18 -2.86 1.38
C VAL A 77 -17.03 -4.09 0.98
N GLY A 78 -16.94 -4.53 -0.28
CA GLY A 78 -17.63 -5.71 -0.79
C GLY A 78 -16.92 -7.05 -0.54
N SER A 79 -15.72 -7.04 0.07
CA SER A 79 -14.86 -8.22 0.26
C SER A 79 -14.94 -8.84 1.65
#